data_AF-A0A7I6GXT9-F1
#
_entry.id   AF-A0A7I6GXT9-F1
#
_cell.length_a   1.000
_cell.length_b   1.000
_cell.length_c   1.000
_cell.angle_alpha   90.00
_cell.angle_beta   90.00
_cell.angle_gamma   90.00
#
_symmetry.space_group_name_H-M   'P 1'
#
loop_
_entity.id
_entity.type
_entity.pdbx_description
1 polymer ?
#
loop_
_entity_poly.entity_id
_entity_poly.type
_entity_poly.pdbx_seq_one_letter_code
_entity_poly.pdbx_strand_id
1 'polypeptide(L)' 'MEISQKKEKFLGIISERENFNRRIAQNDRCDLDRDYIKEYVNVVNNCILKI' A
#
# COMPACT_ATOMS: atom_id res chain seq x y z
N MET A 1 7.69 -6.64 13.85
CA MET A 1 7.17 -6.64 12.47
C MET A 1 7.33 -8.00 11.75
N GLU A 2 8.24 -8.88 12.17
CA GLU A 2 8.55 -10.12 11.43
C GLU A 2 7.41 -11.17 11.38
N ILE A 3 6.47 -11.15 12.32
CA ILE A 3 5.42 -12.19 12.41
C ILE A 3 4.42 -12.11 11.23
N SER A 4 4.14 -10.92 10.70
CA SER A 4 3.19 -10.77 9.57
C SER A 4 3.79 -11.16 8.22
N GLN A 5 5.11 -10.99 8.03
CA GLN A 5 5.76 -11.24 6.74
C GLN A 5 5.89 -12.73 6.39
N LYS A 6 5.82 -13.62 7.40
CA LYS A 6 5.97 -15.08 7.21
C LYS A 6 4.68 -15.78 6.76
N LYS A 7 3.57 -15.06 6.55
CA LYS A 7 2.31 -15.65 6.08
C LYS A 7 2.35 -15.84 4.57
N GLU A 8 1.94 -17.02 4.10
CA GLU A 8 1.90 -17.40 2.67
C GLU A 8 1.24 -16.32 1.78
N LYS A 9 0.10 -15.78 2.26
CA LYS A 9 -0.69 -14.76 1.57
C LYS A 9 -0.33 -13.31 1.93
N PHE A 10 0.80 -13.08 2.58
CA PHE A 10 1.27 -11.72 2.84
C PHE A 10 1.67 -11.04 1.53
N LEU A 11 1.17 -9.82 1.29
CA LEU A 11 1.37 -9.10 0.03
C LEU A 11 2.36 -7.93 0.14
N GLY A 12 2.62 -7.44 1.36
CA GLY A 12 3.55 -6.32 1.59
C GLY A 12 3.11 -5.42 2.75
N ILE A 13 3.82 -4.31 2.92
CA ILE A 13 3.54 -3.26 3.90
C ILE A 13 3.27 -1.96 3.13
N ILE A 14 2.25 -1.22 3.57
CA ILE A 14 2.03 0.18 3.19
C ILE A 14 2.33 1.02 4.43
N SER A 15 3.23 1.98 4.28
CA SER A 15 3.60 2.91 5.33
C SER A 15 2.48 3.92 5.55
N GLU A 16 2.19 4.23 6.81
CA GLU A 16 1.25 5.30 7.14
C GLU A 16 1.79 6.64 6.64
N ARG A 17 0.91 7.44 6.01
CA ARG A 17 1.23 8.80 5.59
C ARG A 17 0.07 9.72 5.94
N GLU A 18 0.30 10.62 6.91
CA GLU A 18 -0.73 11.55 7.41
C GLU A 18 -1.39 12.36 6.29
N ASN A 19 -0.58 12.90 5.36
CA ASN A 19 -1.09 13.69 4.24
C ASN A 19 -2.06 12.89 3.35
N PHE A 20 -1.74 11.62 3.08
CA PHE A 20 -2.58 10.73 2.29
C PHE A 20 -3.88 10.41 3.03
N ASN A 21 -3.77 10.06 4.32
CA ASN A 21 -4.92 9.77 5.17
C ASN A 21 -5.88 10.96 5.24
N ARG A 22 -5.35 12.18 5.40
CA ARG A 22 -6.14 13.42 5.42
C ARG A 22 -6.91 13.64 4.11
N ARG A 23 -6.28 13.38 2.97
CA ARG A 23 -6.91 13.55 1.65
C ARG A 23 -7.99 12.50 1.39
N ILE A 24 -7.74 11.24 1.75
CA ILE A 24 -8.77 10.19 1.72
C ILE A 24 -9.96 10.59 2.59
N ALA A 25 -9.71 11.05 3.82
CA ALA A 25 -10.77 11.43 4.75
C ALA A 25 -11.63 12.60 4.23
N GLN A 26 -11.07 13.45 3.38
CA GLN A 26 -11.76 14.57 2.74
C GLN A 26 -12.39 14.22 1.38
N ASN A 27 -12.28 12.96 0.93
CA ASN A 27 -12.66 12.53 -0.43
C ASN A 27 -12.01 13.41 -1.52
N ASP A 28 -10.78 13.82 -1.27
CA ASP A 28 -9.98 14.61 -2.20
C ASP A 28 -9.30 13.69 -3.24
N ARG A 29 -8.75 14.29 -4.30
CA ARG A 29 -8.04 13.57 -5.36
C ARG A 29 -6.92 12.71 -4.79
N CYS A 30 -6.79 11.50 -5.32
CA CYS A 30 -5.64 10.65 -5.08
C CYS A 30 -4.52 11.03 -6.06
N ASP A 31 -3.32 11.32 -5.57
CA ASP A 31 -2.17 11.60 -6.43
C ASP A 31 -1.44 10.29 -6.76
N LEU A 32 -1.42 9.92 -8.04
CA LEU A 32 -0.76 8.70 -8.50
C LEU A 32 0.77 8.83 -8.63
N ASP A 33 1.33 10.03 -8.44
CA ASP A 33 2.77 10.32 -8.61
C ASP A 33 3.53 10.39 -7.27
N ARG A 34 2.89 10.02 -6.17
CA ARG A 34 3.52 10.06 -4.85
C ARG A 34 4.23 8.75 -4.53
N ASP A 35 5.17 8.82 -3.60
CA ASP A 35 5.97 7.70 -3.13
C ASP A 35 5.13 6.54 -2.57
N TYR A 36 3.98 6.82 -1.92
CA TYR A 36 3.07 5.78 -1.44
C TYR A 36 2.53 4.87 -2.54
N ILE A 37 2.36 5.40 -3.75
CA ILE A 37 1.83 4.63 -4.87
C ILE A 37 2.80 3.51 -5.23
N LYS A 38 4.10 3.69 -5.06
CA LYS A 38 5.10 2.63 -5.29
C LYS A 38 4.87 1.44 -4.36
N GLU A 39 4.52 1.69 -3.10
CA GLU A 39 4.19 0.62 -2.14
C GLU A 39 2.90 -0.11 -2.54
N TYR A 40 1.88 0.64 -2.96
CA TYR A 40 0.63 0.04 -3.47
C TYR A 40 0.85 -0.78 -4.74
N VAL A 41 1.61 -0.28 -5.71
CA VAL A 41 1.96 -1.01 -6.94
C VAL A 41 2.68 -2.31 -6.60
N ASN A 42 3.64 -2.29 -5.66
CA ASN A 42 4.32 -3.50 -5.21
C ASN A 42 3.35 -4.52 -4.58
N VAL A 43 2.45 -4.06 -3.71
CA VAL A 43 1.43 -4.93 -3.09
C VAL A 43 0.49 -5.53 -4.15
N VAL A 44 0.06 -4.75 -5.13
CA VAL A 44 -0.80 -5.21 -6.22
C VAL A 44 -0.08 -6.22 -7.12
N ASN A 45 1.18 -5.94 -7.49
CA ASN A 45 1.99 -6.88 -8.26
C ASN A 45 2.21 -8.19 -7.52
N ASN A 46 2.49 -8.14 -6.21
CA ASN A 46 2.60 -9.33 -5.38
C ASN A 46 1.28 -10.11 -5.29
N CYS A 47 0.14 -9.43 -5.33
CA CYS A 47 -1.17 -10.07 -5.41
C CYS A 47 -1.32 -10.82 -6.74
N ILE A 48 -1.09 -10.14 -7.87
CA ILE A 48 -1.23 -10.69 -9.22
C ILE A 48 -0.29 -11.90 -9.44
N LEU A 49 0.95 -11.82 -8.97
CA LEU A 49 1.93 -12.91 -9.11
C LEU A 49 1.63 -14.12 -8.22
N LYS A 50 0.74 -13.99 -7.23
CA LYS A 50 0.33 -15.05 -6.30
C LYS A 50 -1.05 -15.64 -6.63
N ILE A 51 -1.72 -15.12 -7.65
CA ILE A 51 -2.95 -15.69 -8.24
C ILE A 51 -2.58 -16.84 -9.17
#